data_AF-A0A5E4PIN6-F1
#
_entry.id   AF-A0A5E4PIN6-F1
#
_cell.length_a   1.000
_cell.length_b   1.000
_cell.length_c   1.000
_cell.angle_alpha   90.00
_cell.angle_beta   90.00
_cell.angle_gamma   90.00
#
_symmetry.space_group_name_H-M   'P 1'
#
loop_
_entity.id
_entity.type
_entity.pdbx_description
1 polymer ?
#
loop_
_entity_poly.entity_id
_entity_poly.type
_entity_poly.pdbx_seq_one_letter_code
_entity_poly.pdbx_strand_id
1 'polypeptide(L)'
;MLLYTSCDHRYPDSRIETRLTRYPDLNINHFSHISLPFSPHNPHYGQYGDYEYASQLEHRGFIYGAYNPLEVEWFEMLQKLKCVRHPRRQLTYNPDFEYLAEQITQFILSN
;
A
#
# COMPACT_ATOMS: atom_id res chain seq x y z
N MET A 1 -17.00 9.64 -7.84
CA MET A 1 -16.67 8.70 -6.74
C MET A 1 -15.55 7.81 -7.23
N LEU A 2 -14.43 7.77 -6.51
CA LEU A 2 -13.30 6.90 -6.83
C LEU A 2 -13.37 5.64 -5.96
N LEU A 3 -13.30 4.46 -6.57
CA LEU A 3 -13.38 3.17 -5.88
C LEU A 3 -12.12 2.32 -6.18
N TYR A 4 -11.52 1.80 -5.11
CA TYR A 4 -10.37 0.92 -5.17
C TYR A 4 -10.79 -0.56 -5.10
N THR A 5 -10.32 -1.38 -6.05
CA THR A 5 -10.71 -2.79 -6.24
C THR A 5 -9.51 -3.68 -6.59
N SER A 6 -9.50 -4.95 -6.16
CA SER A 6 -8.52 -5.96 -6.58
C SER A 6 -8.75 -6.50 -8.00
N CYS A 7 -9.98 -6.37 -8.51
CA CYS A 7 -10.40 -6.91 -9.79
C CYS A 7 -10.70 -5.78 -10.78
N ASP A 8 -10.40 -5.98 -12.07
CA ASP A 8 -10.87 -5.06 -13.12
C ASP A 8 -12.39 -5.22 -13.23
N HIS A 9 -13.09 -4.20 -12.75
CA HIS A 9 -14.52 -4.14 -12.69
C HIS A 9 -14.94 -2.73 -13.08
N ARG A 10 -15.97 -2.60 -13.92
CA ARG A 10 -16.46 -1.32 -14.42
C ARG A 10 -17.94 -1.19 -14.10
N TYR A 11 -18.32 -0.07 -13.51
CA TYR A 11 -19.72 0.23 -13.24
C TYR A 11 -20.38 0.94 -14.44
N PRO A 12 -21.70 0.76 -14.68
CA PRO A 12 -22.42 1.50 -15.72
C PRO A 12 -22.56 3.00 -15.45
N ASP A 13 -22.44 3.43 -14.19
CA ASP A 13 -22.52 4.83 -13.79
C ASP A 13 -21.18 5.53 -14.00
N SER A 14 -21.12 6.45 -14.97
CA SER A 14 -19.92 7.22 -15.31
C SER A 14 -19.38 8.10 -14.20
N ARG A 15 -20.13 8.31 -13.11
CA ARG A 15 -19.68 9.02 -11.91
C ARG A 15 -18.86 8.13 -10.98
N ILE A 16 -18.74 6.84 -11.28
CA ILE A 16 -17.96 5.87 -10.52
C ILE A 16 -16.73 5.49 -11.35
N GLU A 17 -15.55 5.95 -10.90
CA GLU A 17 -14.28 5.50 -11.44
C GLU A 17 -13.73 4.37 -10.56
N THR A 18 -13.16 3.35 -11.19
CA THR A 18 -12.59 2.17 -10.54
C THR A 18 -11.10 2.06 -10.82
N ARG A 19 -10.29 1.89 -9.77
CA ARG A 19 -8.84 1.72 -9.87
C ARG A 19 -8.36 0.44 -9.20
N LEU A 20 -7.36 -0.18 -9.81
CA LEU A 20 -6.76 -1.41 -9.33
C LEU A 20 -5.84 -1.14 -8.13
N THR A 21 -6.02 -1.92 -7.07
CA THR A 21 -5.16 -1.92 -5.88
C THR A 21 -3.97 -2.88 -6.00
N ARG A 22 -3.81 -3.50 -7.18
CA ARG A 22 -2.81 -4.54 -7.44
C ARG A 22 -1.69 -4.02 -8.32
N TYR A 23 -0.47 -4.04 -7.79
CA TYR A 23 0.77 -3.62 -8.46
C TYR A 23 1.73 -4.81 -8.43
N PRO A 24 1.70 -5.70 -9.44
CA PRO A 24 2.48 -6.95 -9.44
C PRO A 24 3.98 -6.72 -9.31
N ASP A 25 4.51 -5.70 -9.98
CA ASP A 25 5.95 -5.36 -9.97
C ASP A 25 6.44 -4.90 -8.59
N LEU A 26 5.52 -4.42 -7.75
CA LEU A 26 5.78 -4.03 -6.36
C LEU A 26 5.35 -5.10 -5.34
N ASN A 27 4.88 -6.27 -5.81
CA ASN A 27 4.28 -7.34 -5.01
C ASN A 27 3.04 -6.94 -4.18
N ILE A 28 2.33 -5.87 -4.58
CA ILE A 28 1.14 -5.39 -3.88
C ILE A 28 -0.10 -6.05 -4.46
N ASN A 29 -0.89 -6.73 -3.61
CA ASN A 29 -2.15 -7.38 -4.02
C ASN A 29 -3.41 -6.58 -3.63
N HIS A 30 -3.32 -5.73 -2.60
CA HIS A 30 -4.37 -4.81 -2.22
C HIS A 30 -3.78 -3.64 -1.42
N PHE A 31 -4.51 -2.52 -1.35
CA PHE A 31 -4.22 -1.42 -0.44
C PHE A 31 -4.91 -1.62 0.91
N SER A 32 -4.25 -1.19 1.99
CA SER A 32 -4.91 -1.00 3.28
C SER A 32 -5.56 0.38 3.34
N HIS A 33 -6.60 0.54 4.16
CA HIS A 33 -7.20 1.86 4.39
C HIS A 33 -6.22 2.85 5.03
N ILE A 34 -5.26 2.35 5.84
CA ILE A 34 -4.24 3.16 6.51
C ILE A 34 -3.18 3.69 5.54
N SER A 35 -2.87 2.97 4.46
CA SER A 35 -1.84 3.36 3.48
C SER A 35 -2.30 4.39 2.45
N LEU A 36 -3.62 4.51 2.21
CA LEU A 36 -4.21 5.39 1.18
C LEU A 36 -3.76 6.88 1.22
N PRO A 37 -3.66 7.56 2.38
CA PRO A 37 -3.38 9.00 2.45
C PRO A 37 -1.88 9.35 2.41
N PHE A 38 -0.97 8.39 2.28
CA PHE A 38 0.47 8.64 2.36
C PHE A 38 1.15 8.53 0.99
N SER A 39 1.80 9.62 0.54
CA SER A 39 2.64 9.63 -0.67
C SER A 39 3.84 8.68 -0.54
N PRO A 40 4.32 8.06 -1.63
CA PRO A 40 5.61 7.37 -1.67
C PRO A 40 6.78 8.25 -1.22
N HIS A 41 6.64 9.57 -1.37
CA HIS A 41 7.63 10.59 -1.00
C HIS A 41 7.49 11.13 0.43
N ASN A 42 6.54 10.61 1.23
CA ASN A 42 6.37 11.05 2.62
C ASN A 42 7.64 10.71 3.45
N PRO A 43 8.24 11.66 4.19
CA PRO A 43 9.51 11.45 4.88
C PRO A 43 9.46 10.43 6.02
N HIS A 44 8.26 10.09 6.51
CA HIS A 44 8.05 9.14 7.60
C HIS A 44 7.40 7.84 7.10
N TYR A 45 6.34 7.96 6.30
CA TYR A 45 5.50 6.83 5.87
C TYR A 45 5.70 6.39 4.40
N GLY A 46 6.55 7.10 3.65
CA GLY A 46 6.86 6.82 2.25
C GLY A 46 7.77 5.59 2.07
N GLN A 47 8.16 5.32 0.82
CA GLN A 47 8.98 4.16 0.43
C GLN A 47 10.35 4.11 1.14
N TYR A 48 10.87 5.27 1.53
CA TYR A 48 12.16 5.43 2.21
C TYR A 48 12.02 6.11 3.59
N GLY A 49 10.80 6.13 4.14
CA GLY A 49 10.48 6.88 5.37
C GLY A 49 11.08 6.26 6.63
N ASP A 50 11.30 7.09 7.66
CA ASP A 50 12.01 6.71 8.90
C ASP A 50 11.19 5.86 9.89
N TYR A 51 9.92 5.53 9.59
CA TYR A 51 9.05 4.76 10.46
C TYR A 51 9.63 3.36 10.76
N GLU A 52 9.59 2.93 12.03
CA GLU A 52 10.27 1.71 12.52
C GLU A 52 9.92 0.43 11.74
N TYR A 53 8.73 0.39 11.13
CA TYR A 53 8.23 -0.75 10.36
C TYR A 53 8.40 -0.61 8.83
N ALA A 54 8.92 0.51 8.31
CA ALA A 54 8.84 0.85 6.88
C ALA A 54 10.13 1.33 6.16
N SER A 55 11.34 1.19 6.74
CA SER A 55 12.62 1.20 5.97
C SER A 55 13.77 0.52 6.75
N GLN A 56 14.98 0.23 6.24
CA GLN A 56 15.59 0.22 4.88
C GLN A 56 16.09 -1.24 4.59
N LEU A 57 16.77 -1.65 3.50
CA LEU A 57 17.39 -1.01 2.33
C LEU A 57 17.37 -2.06 1.18
N GLU A 58 17.36 -1.63 -0.07
CA GLU A 58 17.44 -2.52 -1.23
C GLU A 58 18.67 -3.47 -1.16
N HIS A 59 18.55 -4.67 -1.75
CA HIS A 59 19.43 -5.86 -1.61
C HIS A 59 19.28 -6.79 -0.39
N ARG A 60 18.47 -6.51 0.63
CA ARG A 60 18.43 -7.35 1.86
C ARG A 60 17.34 -8.44 1.96
N GLY A 61 16.47 -8.59 0.97
CA GLY A 61 15.49 -9.69 0.93
C GLY A 61 14.40 -9.57 2.00
N PHE A 62 13.50 -8.61 1.78
CA PHE A 62 12.24 -8.45 2.52
C PHE A 62 11.06 -8.67 1.55
N ILE A 63 9.88 -8.99 2.08
CA ILE A 63 8.63 -9.05 1.30
C ILE A 63 7.67 -8.02 1.89
N TYR A 64 7.17 -7.12 1.05
CA TYR A 64 6.17 -6.11 1.42
C TYR A 64 4.76 -6.62 1.12
N GLY A 65 3.77 -6.17 1.90
CA GLY A 65 2.37 -6.54 1.67
C GLY A 65 1.40 -5.84 2.60
N ALA A 66 0.12 -6.17 2.46
CA ALA A 66 -0.90 -5.87 3.46
C ALA A 66 -1.07 -7.12 4.34
N TYR A 67 -0.87 -6.97 5.65
CA TYR A 67 -0.99 -8.05 6.63
C TYR A 67 -1.96 -7.61 7.73
N ASN A 68 -2.67 -8.58 8.32
CA ASN A 68 -3.46 -8.33 9.54
C ASN A 68 -2.60 -8.56 10.80
N PRO A 69 -3.01 -8.08 11.99
CA PRO A 69 -2.19 -8.19 13.21
C PRO A 69 -1.77 -9.63 13.56
N LEU A 70 -2.65 -10.62 13.37
CA LEU A 70 -2.34 -12.03 13.63
C LEU A 70 -1.29 -12.58 12.67
N GLU A 71 -1.33 -12.17 11.40
CA GLU A 71 -0.29 -12.50 10.42
C GLU A 71 1.05 -11.84 10.78
N VAL A 72 1.04 -10.57 11.24
CA VAL A 72 2.26 -9.88 11.70
C VAL A 72 2.88 -10.64 12.87
N GLU A 73 2.13 -10.91 13.93
CA GLU A 73 2.61 -11.67 15.11
C GLU A 73 3.13 -13.06 14.71
N TRP A 74 2.41 -13.76 13.83
CA TRP A 74 2.81 -15.09 13.33
C TRP A 74 4.12 -15.04 12.52
N PHE A 75 4.28 -14.07 11.61
CA PHE A 75 5.51 -13.93 10.82
C PHE A 75 6.69 -13.42 11.65
N GLU A 76 6.47 -12.56 12.64
CA GLU A 76 7.48 -12.20 13.62
C GLU A 76 7.95 -13.41 14.44
N MET A 77 7.02 -14.25 14.92
CA MET A 77 7.35 -15.49 15.61
C MET A 77 8.19 -16.42 14.72
N LEU A 78 7.76 -16.65 13.48
CA LEU A 78 8.52 -17.47 12.52
C LEU A 78 9.91 -16.86 12.22
N GLN A 79 10.05 -15.53 12.20
CA GLN A 79 11.33 -14.86 12.01
C GLN A 79 12.24 -15.04 13.23
N LYS A 80 11.71 -14.87 14.45
CA LYS A 80 12.42 -15.12 15.72
C LYS A 80 12.93 -16.58 15.79
N LEU A 81 12.16 -17.53 15.27
CA LEU A 81 12.51 -18.95 15.15
C LEU A 81 13.42 -19.29 13.95
N LYS A 82 13.78 -18.30 13.11
CA LYS A 82 14.57 -18.47 11.86
C LYS A 82 13.91 -19.41 10.81
N CYS A 83 12.60 -19.59 10.89
CA CYS A 83 11.82 -20.43 9.96
C CYS A 83 11.49 -19.73 8.63
N VAL A 84 11.68 -18.42 8.53
CA VAL A 84 11.49 -17.64 7.29
C VAL A 84 12.81 -16.98 6.86
N ARG A 85 13.12 -17.10 5.56
CA ARG A 85 14.34 -16.55 4.95
C ARG A 85 14.33 -15.02 4.81
N HIS A 86 13.14 -14.44 4.70
CA HIS A 86 12.90 -13.05 4.38
C HIS A 86 11.85 -12.48 5.34
N PRO A 87 12.13 -11.37 6.06
CA PRO A 87 11.13 -10.75 6.93
C PRO A 87 10.02 -10.10 6.10
N ARG A 88 8.82 -10.05 6.68
CA ARG A 88 7.64 -9.42 6.05
C ARG A 88 7.35 -8.07 6.70
N ARG A 89 6.93 -7.08 5.90
CA ARG A 89 6.64 -5.72 6.38
C ARG A 89 5.40 -5.12 5.73
N GLN A 90 4.63 -4.35 6.48
CA GLN A 90 3.44 -3.69 5.96
C GLN A 90 3.82 -2.53 5.02
N LEU A 91 3.08 -2.38 3.91
CA LEU A 91 3.17 -1.20 3.06
C LEU A 91 2.46 0.00 3.74
N THR A 92 3.19 1.09 3.97
CA THR A 92 2.69 2.29 4.65
C THR A 92 2.23 3.41 3.71
N TYR A 93 2.59 3.35 2.43
CA TYR A 93 2.26 4.37 1.42
C TYR A 93 1.35 3.83 0.30
N ASN A 94 0.76 4.75 -0.45
CA ASN A 94 -0.06 4.48 -1.62
C ASN A 94 0.74 4.79 -2.91
N PRO A 95 1.05 3.81 -3.78
CA PRO A 95 1.72 4.09 -5.06
C PRO A 95 0.84 4.80 -6.09
N ASP A 96 -0.46 4.94 -5.81
CA ASP A 96 -1.46 5.69 -6.61
C ASP A 96 -1.81 7.04 -5.95
N PHE A 97 -0.99 7.51 -4.99
CA PHE A 97 -1.28 8.70 -4.19
C PHE A 97 -1.48 9.95 -5.03
N GLU A 98 -0.63 10.16 -6.03
CA GLU A 98 -0.67 11.33 -6.91
C GLU A 98 -2.00 11.39 -7.69
N TYR A 99 -2.51 10.24 -8.14
CA TYR A 99 -3.82 10.16 -8.80
C TYR A 99 -4.97 10.46 -7.83
N LEU A 100 -4.94 9.86 -6.64
CA LEU A 100 -5.93 10.10 -5.58
C LEU A 100 -5.98 11.59 -5.19
N ALA A 101 -4.81 12.20 -5.00
CA ALA A 101 -4.67 13.61 -4.65
C ALA A 101 -5.19 14.53 -5.76
N GLU A 102 -4.93 14.21 -7.03
CA GLU A 102 -5.48 14.94 -8.17
C GLU A 102 -7.01 14.84 -8.20
N GLN A 103 -7.60 13.66 -8.07
CA GLN A 103 -9.07 13.50 -8.06
C GLN A 103 -9.74 14.25 -6.91
N ILE A 104 -9.13 14.24 -5.72
CA ILE A 104 -9.60 15.04 -4.57
C ILE A 104 -9.50 16.54 -4.89
N THR A 105 -8.39 16.98 -5.48
CA THR A 105 -8.16 18.39 -5.84
C THR A 105 -9.16 18.87 -6.88
N GLN A 106 -9.38 18.10 -7.95
CA GLN A 106 -10.36 18.40 -8.99
C GLN A 106 -11.77 18.50 -8.38
N PHE A 107 -12.16 17.55 -7.52
CA PHE A 107 -13.46 17.62 -6.83
C PHE A 107 -13.61 18.86 -5.94
N ILE A 108 -12.55 19.30 -5.24
CA ILE A 108 -12.60 20.50 -4.41
C ILE A 108 -12.69 21.77 -5.26
N LEU A 109 -12.00 21.82 -6.41
CA LEU A 109 -11.93 23.01 -7.28
C LEU A 109 -13.07 23.10 -8.30
N SER A 110 -13.80 22.01 -8.55
CA SER A 110 -14.94 21.98 -9.48
C SER A 110 -16.28 22.36 -8.84
N ASN A 111 -16.30 22.67 -7.54
CA ASN A 111 -17.46 23.09 -6.75
C ASN A 111 -17.32 24.55 -6.29
#